data_AF-A0AAF0TEI0-F1
#
_entry.id   AF-A0AAF0TEI0-F1
#
_cell.length_a   1.000
_cell.length_b   1.000
_cell.length_c   1.000
_cell.angle_alpha   90.00
_cell.angle_beta   90.00
_cell.angle_gamma   90.00
#
_symmetry.space_group_name_H-M   'P 1'
#
loop_
_entity.id
_entity.type
_entity.pdbx_description
1 polymer ?
#
loop_
_entity_poly.entity_id
_entity_poly.type
_entity_poly.pdbx_seq_one_letter_code
_entity_poly.pdbx_strand_id
1 'polypeptide(L)'
;MESTPAKVNFGKSLLVPSVQELAKQHLTNIPARYVRPEQDSPVISAGASVPVIDLQKLISGNSMDSELHKLHSACQQWGFLQIINHGVTPSLLEEFKREVVELFGLPMEEKKKLWQQEDSFEGFGN
;
A
#
# COMPACT_ATOMS: atom_id res chain seq x y z
N MET A 1 -39.34 13.38 -7.36
CA MET A 1 -38.27 14.20 -7.95
C MET A 1 -36.97 13.70 -7.37
N GLU A 2 -36.30 12.76 -8.05
CA GLU A 2 -34.97 12.31 -7.63
C GLU A 2 -33.97 13.40 -7.98
N SER A 3 -33.35 13.99 -6.95
CA SER A 3 -32.24 14.91 -7.10
C SER A 3 -31.05 14.14 -7.65
N THR A 4 -30.58 14.53 -8.84
CA THR A 4 -29.35 13.99 -9.44
C THR A 4 -28.19 14.32 -8.50
N PRO A 5 -27.39 13.33 -8.05
CA PRO A 5 -26.28 13.60 -7.15
C PRO A 5 -25.27 14.52 -7.85
N ALA A 6 -24.80 15.54 -7.11
CA ALA A 6 -23.85 16.51 -7.63
C ALA A 6 -22.58 15.79 -8.14
N LYS A 7 -22.18 16.07 -9.39
CA LYS A 7 -20.93 15.56 -9.96
C LYS A 7 -19.76 16.15 -9.17
N VAL A 8 -19.11 15.33 -8.35
CA VAL A 8 -17.88 15.72 -7.65
C VAL A 8 -16.73 15.62 -8.65
N ASN A 9 -16.04 16.73 -8.90
CA ASN A 9 -14.86 16.78 -9.76
C ASN A 9 -13.62 16.50 -8.92
N PHE A 10 -13.01 15.32 -9.10
CA PHE A 10 -11.82 14.88 -8.35
C PHE A 10 -10.49 15.35 -8.95
N GLY A 11 -10.53 16.17 -10.00
CA GLY A 11 -9.34 16.61 -10.74
C GLY A 11 -8.82 15.53 -11.70
N LYS A 12 -7.90 15.91 -12.59
CA LYS A 12 -7.24 15.00 -13.51
C LYS A 12 -5.82 14.72 -12.99
N SER A 13 -5.43 13.46 -13.01
CA SER A 13 -4.04 13.08 -12.75
C SER A 13 -3.28 12.99 -14.07
N LEU A 14 -1.97 13.21 -14.00
CA LEU A 14 -1.08 13.09 -15.14
C LEU A 14 -0.98 11.63 -15.55
N LEU A 15 -1.27 11.33 -16.82
CA LEU A 15 -1.10 9.97 -17.34
C LEU A 15 0.37 9.54 -17.25
N VAL A 16 0.64 8.50 -16.48
CA VAL A 16 1.97 7.98 -16.22
C VAL A 16 2.18 6.64 -16.92
N PRO A 17 3.24 6.48 -17.73
CA PRO A 17 3.59 5.18 -18.27
C PRO A 17 3.81 4.14 -17.18
N SER A 18 3.38 2.91 -17.44
CA SER A 18 3.61 1.78 -16.54
C SER A 18 5.10 1.61 -16.26
N VAL A 19 5.49 1.72 -14.99
CA VAL A 19 6.88 1.48 -14.55
C VAL A 19 7.28 0.03 -14.81
N GLN A 20 6.34 -0.91 -14.72
CA GLN A 20 6.59 -2.32 -15.03
C GLN A 20 6.98 -2.51 -16.51
N GLU A 21 6.34 -1.79 -17.44
CA GLU A 21 6.70 -1.85 -18.86
C GLU A 21 7.99 -1.09 -19.15
N LEU A 22 8.23 0.04 -18.47
CA LEU A 22 9.50 0.76 -18.55
C LEU A 22 10.68 -0.11 -18.07
N ALA A 23 10.50 -0.91 -17.02
CA ALA A 23 11.53 -1.80 -16.49
C ALA A 23 11.91 -2.94 -17.45
N LYS A 24 11.02 -3.30 -18.39
CA LYS A 24 11.32 -4.28 -19.46
C LYS A 24 12.17 -3.69 -20.58
N GLN A 25 12.24 -2.35 -20.67
CA GLN A 25 13.05 -1.68 -21.68
C GLN A 25 14.52 -1.62 -21.23
N HIS A 26 15.45 -1.70 -22.19
CA HIS A 26 16.89 -1.56 -21.92
C HIS A 26 17.28 -0.09 -21.75
N LEU A 27 16.73 0.57 -20.73
CA LEU A 27 17.06 1.96 -20.40
C LEU A 27 18.45 2.02 -19.74
N THR A 28 19.33 2.83 -20.30
CA THR A 28 20.66 3.11 -19.73
C THR A 28 20.62 4.15 -18.60
N ASN A 29 19.57 4.99 -18.60
CA ASN A 29 19.37 6.04 -17.60
C ASN A 29 17.91 6.03 -17.12
N ILE A 30 17.72 6.35 -15.83
CA ILE A 30 16.38 6.54 -15.26
C ILE A 30 15.78 7.83 -15.82
N PRO A 31 14.52 7.83 -16.30
CA PRO A 31 13.88 9.05 -16.79
C PRO A 31 13.84 10.15 -15.74
N ALA A 32 14.08 11.40 -16.16
CA ALA A 32 14.22 12.56 -15.26
C ALA A 32 13.04 12.73 -14.27
N ARG A 33 11.82 12.34 -14.66
CA ARG A 33 10.63 12.38 -13.80
C ARG A 33 10.69 11.51 -12.53
N TYR A 34 11.57 10.51 -12.49
CA TYR A 34 11.78 9.63 -11.33
C TYR A 34 13.05 9.97 -10.55
N VAL A 35 13.85 10.92 -11.03
CA VAL A 35 15.06 11.39 -10.34
C VAL A 35 14.65 12.32 -9.21
N ARG A 36 15.03 12.00 -7.97
CA ARG A 36 14.83 12.87 -6.82
C ARG A 36 16.08 13.75 -6.62
N PRO A 37 15.98 15.09 -6.77
CA PRO A 37 17.13 15.99 -6.66
C PRO A 37 17.65 16.13 -5.22
N GLU A 38 16.78 15.94 -4.23
CA GLU A 38 17.09 15.99 -2.81
C GLU A 38 17.08 14.56 -2.26
N GLN A 39 18.26 13.95 -2.19
CA GLN A 39 18.44 12.79 -1.35
C GLN A 39 18.88 13.30 0.02
N ASP A 40 17.91 13.56 0.91
CA ASP A 40 18.22 13.47 2.34
C ASP A 40 18.86 12.09 2.53
N SER A 41 20.10 12.06 3.01
CA SER A 41 20.81 10.83 3.33
C SER A 41 19.82 9.90 4.03
N PRO A 42 19.72 8.61 3.64
CA PRO A 42 18.76 7.72 4.27
C PRO A 42 18.97 7.82 5.77
N VAL A 43 17.94 8.29 6.48
CA VAL A 43 17.94 8.35 7.94
C VAL A 43 17.83 6.89 8.38
N ILE A 44 18.95 6.17 8.30
CA ILE A 44 19.09 4.85 8.90
C ILE A 44 19.24 5.15 10.38
N SER A 45 18.10 5.34 11.05
CA SER A 45 18.07 5.40 12.51
C SER A 45 18.38 3.99 13.02
N ALA A 46 19.68 3.68 13.13
CA ALA A 46 20.15 2.41 13.64
C ALA A 46 19.63 2.23 15.08
N GLY A 47 18.76 1.25 15.29
CA GLY A 47 18.34 0.81 16.64
C GLY A 47 16.84 0.89 16.95
N ALA A 48 16.02 1.47 16.08
CA ALA A 48 14.57 1.50 16.28
C ALA A 48 13.89 0.43 15.40
N SER A 49 13.27 -0.59 16.02
CA SER A 49 12.45 -1.58 15.31
C SER A 49 10.97 -1.24 15.41
N VAL A 50 10.22 -1.41 14.31
CA VAL A 50 8.77 -1.19 14.27
C VAL A 50 8.08 -2.03 15.36
N PRO A 51 7.23 -1.44 16.22
CA PRO A 51 6.50 -2.16 17.26
C PRO A 51 5.64 -3.30 16.69
N VAL A 52 5.66 -4.46 17.34
CA VAL A 52 4.84 -5.62 16.98
C VAL A 52 3.74 -5.81 18.02
N ILE A 53 2.48 -5.83 17.63
CA ILE A 53 1.32 -6.00 18.51
C ILE A 53 0.74 -7.40 18.33
N ASP A 54 0.55 -8.12 19.42
CA ASP A 54 -0.09 -9.44 19.43
C ASP A 54 -1.59 -9.29 19.67
N LEU A 55 -2.41 -9.46 18.62
CA LEU A 55 -3.85 -9.24 18.72
C LEU A 55 -4.51 -10.24 19.66
N GLN A 56 -4.00 -11.47 19.77
CA GLN A 56 -4.54 -12.49 20.66
C GLN A 56 -4.36 -12.10 22.12
N LYS A 57 -3.20 -11.55 22.49
CA LYS A 57 -2.95 -11.02 23.85
C LYS A 57 -3.82 -9.81 24.17
N LEU A 58 -4.20 -9.03 23.15
CA LEU A 58 -5.05 -7.86 23.31
C LEU A 58 -6.52 -8.22 23.57
N ILE A 59 -7.02 -9.33 22.99
CA ILE A 59 -8.43 -9.74 23.13
C ILE A 59 -8.66 -10.81 24.19
N SER A 60 -7.63 -11.58 24.53
CA SER A 60 -7.76 -12.73 25.42
C SER A 60 -6.44 -13.02 26.13
N GLY A 61 -6.23 -12.43 27.31
CA GLY A 61 -5.06 -12.80 28.11
C GLY A 61 -4.87 -12.00 29.40
N ASN A 62 -4.10 -12.60 30.32
CA ASN A 62 -3.62 -11.94 31.54
C ASN A 62 -2.64 -10.78 31.25
N SER A 63 -2.18 -10.65 30.01
CA SER A 63 -1.26 -9.61 29.54
C SER A 63 -1.97 -8.49 28.75
N MET A 64 -3.30 -8.43 28.76
CA MET A 64 -4.08 -7.46 28.00
C MET A 64 -3.65 -6.02 28.26
N ASP A 65 -3.50 -5.61 29.53
CA ASP A 65 -3.11 -4.24 29.88
C ASP A 65 -1.72 -3.87 29.34
N SER A 66 -0.77 -4.83 29.38
CA SER A 66 0.58 -4.61 28.86
C SER A 66 0.60 -4.47 27.34
N GLU A 67 -0.21 -5.27 26.63
CA GLU A 67 -0.29 -5.21 25.17
C GLU A 67 -1.07 -3.97 24.72
N LEU A 68 -2.09 -3.55 25.48
CA LEU A 68 -2.82 -2.31 25.26
C LEU A 68 -1.92 -1.08 25.45
N HIS A 69 -1.09 -1.06 26.50
CA HIS A 69 -0.11 0.01 26.70
C HIS A 69 0.91 0.07 25.55
N LYS A 70 1.34 -1.10 25.06
CA LYS A 70 2.24 -1.20 23.90
C LYS A 70 1.59 -0.67 22.63
N LEU A 71 0.32 -1.01 22.37
CA LEU A 71 -0.46 -0.47 21.26
C LEU A 71 -0.60 1.05 21.36
N HIS A 72 -0.94 1.57 22.55
CA HIS A 72 -1.05 3.00 22.79
C HIS A 72 0.27 3.73 22.49
N SER A 73 1.38 3.21 23.02
CA SER A 73 2.71 3.77 22.80
C SER A 73 3.12 3.74 21.32
N ALA A 74 2.84 2.63 20.61
CA ALA A 74 3.10 2.52 19.18
C ALA A 74 2.31 3.55 18.37
N CYS A 75 1.03 3.73 18.67
CA CYS A 75 0.19 4.74 17.99
C CYS A 75 0.69 6.17 18.24
N GLN A 76 1.14 6.49 19.46
CA GLN A 76 1.58 7.85 19.81
C GLN A 76 3.00 8.17 19.33
N GLN A 77 3.93 7.24 19.50
CA GLN A 77 5.35 7.49 19.28
C GLN A 77 5.82 7.11 17.88
N TRP A 78 5.17 6.12 17.25
CA TRP A 78 5.54 5.61 15.93
C TRP A 78 4.55 5.97 14.84
N GLY A 79 3.24 5.89 15.11
CA GLY A 79 2.21 5.99 14.07
C GLY A 79 2.21 4.82 13.08
N PHE A 80 3.05 3.79 13.30
CA PHE A 80 3.17 2.59 12.48
C PHE A 80 3.51 1.38 13.36
N LEU A 81 2.93 0.22 13.04
CA LEU A 81 3.09 -1.02 13.80
C LEU A 81 2.84 -2.24 12.92
N GLN A 82 3.32 -3.40 13.38
CA GLN A 82 3.00 -4.71 12.82
C GLN A 82 2.02 -5.42 13.75
N ILE A 83 1.09 -6.21 13.20
CA ILE A 83 0.17 -7.04 13.98
C ILE A 83 0.48 -8.50 13.71
N ILE A 84 0.57 -9.31 14.76
CA ILE A 84 0.65 -10.78 14.71
C ILE A 84 -0.56 -11.40 15.40
N ASN A 85 -0.80 -12.69 15.14
CA ASN A 85 -1.95 -13.42 15.67
C ASN A 85 -3.29 -12.69 15.39
N HIS A 86 -3.39 -12.03 14.23
CA HIS A 86 -4.54 -11.21 13.83
C HIS A 86 -5.78 -12.03 13.42
N GLY A 87 -5.73 -13.36 13.47
CA GLY A 87 -6.85 -14.26 13.16
C GLY A 87 -7.12 -14.48 11.66
N VAL A 88 -6.41 -13.81 10.76
CA VAL A 88 -6.50 -14.08 9.31
C VAL A 88 -5.68 -15.34 9.00
N THR A 89 -6.28 -16.27 8.28
CA THR A 89 -5.64 -17.56 7.97
C THR A 89 -4.44 -17.36 7.05
N PRO A 90 -3.29 -18.04 7.31
CA PRO A 90 -2.13 -17.93 6.44
C PRO A 90 -2.42 -18.32 4.99
N SER A 91 -3.28 -19.32 4.77
CA SER A 91 -3.66 -19.77 3.42
C SER A 91 -4.35 -18.67 2.61
N LEU A 92 -5.23 -17.87 3.23
CA LEU A 92 -5.89 -16.75 2.56
C LEU A 92 -4.88 -15.66 2.17
N LEU A 93 -3.90 -15.39 3.03
CA LEU A 93 -2.86 -14.41 2.74
C LEU A 93 -1.96 -14.86 1.60
N GLU A 94 -1.56 -16.13 1.57
CA GLU A 94 -0.74 -16.69 0.48
C GLU A 94 -1.51 -16.74 -0.84
N GLU A 95 -2.80 -17.08 -0.80
CA GLU A 95 -3.69 -16.97 -1.96
C GLU A 95 -3.80 -15.54 -2.46
N PHE A 96 -4.11 -14.58 -1.59
CA PHE A 96 -4.20 -13.18 -1.96
C PHE A 96 -2.90 -12.67 -2.62
N LYS A 97 -1.72 -12.99 -2.03
CA LYS A 97 -0.43 -12.64 -2.62
C LYS A 97 -0.24 -13.25 -4.01
N ARG A 98 -0.62 -14.52 -4.19
CA ARG A 98 -0.55 -15.21 -5.48
C ARG A 98 -1.42 -14.52 -6.52
N GLU A 99 -2.68 -14.26 -6.22
CA GLU A 99 -3.62 -13.59 -7.13
C GLU A 99 -3.14 -12.18 -7.51
N VAL A 100 -2.57 -11.42 -6.58
CA VAL A 100 -1.97 -10.10 -6.87
C VAL A 100 -0.79 -10.25 -7.83
N VAL A 101 0.12 -11.19 -7.59
CA VAL A 101 1.26 -11.44 -8.49
C VAL A 101 0.78 -11.86 -9.88
N GLU A 102 -0.21 -12.73 -9.96
CA GLU A 102 -0.81 -13.19 -11.22
C GLU A 102 -1.46 -12.03 -11.98
N LEU A 103 -2.24 -11.18 -11.31
CA LEU A 103 -2.84 -9.98 -11.89
C LEU A 103 -1.80 -9.06 -12.53
N PHE A 104 -0.69 -8.77 -11.82
CA PHE A 104 0.38 -7.93 -12.37
C PHE A 104 1.21 -8.66 -13.44
N GLY A 105 1.18 -10.00 -13.45
CA GLY A 105 1.77 -10.85 -14.49
C GLY A 105 1.00 -10.87 -15.81
N LEU A 106 -0.27 -10.45 -15.82
CA LEU A 106 -1.07 -10.37 -17.05
C LEU A 106 -0.49 -9.39 -18.09
N PRO A 107 -0.80 -9.59 -19.39
CA PRO A 107 -0.52 -8.63 -20.44
C PRO A 107 -1.12 -7.24 -20.14
N MET A 108 -0.53 -6.20 -20.72
CA MET A 108 -0.96 -4.84 -20.47
C MET A 108 -2.38 -4.57 -21.01
N GLU A 109 -2.77 -5.27 -22.07
CA GLU A 109 -4.11 -5.22 -22.67
C GLU A 109 -5.19 -5.66 -21.68
N GLU A 110 -4.92 -6.71 -20.90
CA GLU A 110 -5.81 -7.22 -19.87
C GLU A 110 -5.87 -6.25 -18.67
N LYS A 111 -4.72 -5.77 -18.21
CA LYS A 111 -4.67 -4.80 -17.10
C LYS A 111 -5.35 -3.46 -17.45
N LYS A 112 -5.28 -3.04 -18.71
CA LYS A 112 -5.98 -1.83 -19.21
C LYS A 112 -7.51 -1.94 -19.18
N LYS A 113 -8.09 -3.13 -19.07
CA LYS A 113 -9.54 -3.26 -18.84
C LYS A 113 -9.96 -2.69 -17.50
N LEU A 114 -9.02 -2.60 -16.55
CA LEU A 114 -9.21 -2.01 -15.23
C LEU A 114 -8.75 -0.54 -15.17
N TRP A 115 -8.42 0.10 -16.30
CA TRP A 115 -7.81 1.44 -16.28
C TRP A 115 -8.68 2.47 -15.55
N GLN A 116 -8.04 3.36 -14.79
CA GLN A 116 -8.72 4.41 -14.06
C GLN A 116 -9.51 5.34 -15.01
N GLN A 117 -10.77 5.59 -14.68
CA GLN A 117 -11.65 6.49 -15.47
C GLN A 117 -11.48 7.94 -15.01
N GLU A 118 -11.79 8.91 -15.90
CA GLU A 118 -11.54 10.35 -15.67
C GLU A 118 -12.20 10.91 -14.40
N ASP A 119 -13.37 10.38 -14.01
CA ASP A 119 -14.11 10.81 -12.81
C ASP A 119 -14.02 9.76 -11.67
N SER A 120 -13.05 8.84 -11.71
CA SER A 120 -12.85 7.76 -10.71
C SER A 120 -11.43 7.79 -10.12
N PHE A 121 -11.27 7.30 -8.89
CA PHE A 121 -9.97 7.04 -8.24
C PHE A 121 -9.62 5.55 -8.18
N GLU A 122 -10.50 4.69 -8.68
CA GLU A 122 -10.32 3.24 -8.70
C GLU A 122 -9.80 2.79 -10.06
N GLY A 123 -8.99 1.73 -10.05
CA GLY A 123 -8.49 1.10 -11.27
C GLY A 123 -6.98 0.88 -11.29
N PHE A 124 -6.50 0.44 -12.44
CA PHE A 124 -5.11 0.20 -12.75
C PHE A 124 -4.46 1.43 -13.37
N GLY A 125 -3.48 1.99 -12.68
CA GLY A 125 -2.68 3.10 -13.18
C GLY A 125 -3.47 4.40 -13.31
N ASN A 126 -2.72 5.47 -13.51
CA ASN A 126 -3.23 6.79 -13.87
C ASN A 126 -2.29 7.36 -14.90
#